data_AF-A0A410H327-F1
#
_entry.id   AF-A0A410H327-F1
#
_cell.length_a   1.000
_cell.length_b   1.000
_cell.length_c   1.000
_cell.angle_alpha   90.00
_cell.angle_beta   90.00
_cell.angle_gamma   90.00
#
_symmetry.space_group_name_H-M   'P 1'
#
loop_
_entity.id
_entity.type
_entity.pdbx_description
1 polymer ?
#
loop_
_entity_poly.entity_id
_entity_poly.type
_entity_poly.pdbx_seq_one_letter_code
_entity_poly.pdbx_strand_id
1 'polypeptide(L)'
;MKKGSKNVTFIPVWALMLWVLSAFALSTASAETEPELKGEALHIALVETALKYDFFNQRCRGVSASQNEAKVNRLFIEKYNLTVNNFIKRFLTDDPRDTESAMKKSLYAEIYKLGGCQEARRKGLESELKKDFRRLYEQVESSPWFPIL
;
A
#
# COMPACT_ATOMS: atom_id res chain seq x y z
N MET A 1 -70.23 -6.32 -32.31
CA MET A 1 -69.66 -7.54 -31.68
C MET A 1 -68.25 -7.78 -32.22
N LYS A 2 -67.21 -7.68 -31.39
CA LYS A 2 -65.85 -8.22 -31.64
C LYS A 2 -65.22 -8.48 -30.27
N LYS A 3 -65.19 -9.75 -29.85
CA LYS A 3 -64.51 -10.20 -28.62
C LYS A 3 -63.03 -10.35 -28.94
N GLY A 4 -62.17 -9.54 -28.31
CA GLY A 4 -60.71 -9.70 -28.35
C GLY A 4 -60.28 -10.73 -27.31
N SER A 5 -59.75 -11.86 -27.77
CA SER A 5 -59.19 -12.92 -26.93
C SER A 5 -57.81 -12.49 -26.42
N LYS A 6 -57.63 -12.42 -25.09
CA LYS A 6 -56.32 -12.18 -24.46
C LYS A 6 -55.71 -13.55 -24.12
N ASN A 7 -54.67 -13.93 -24.85
CA ASN A 7 -53.84 -15.09 -24.49
C ASN A 7 -52.94 -14.72 -23.31
N VAL A 8 -53.17 -15.33 -22.15
CA VAL A 8 -52.31 -15.23 -20.97
C VAL A 8 -51.35 -16.40 -21.03
N THR A 9 -50.08 -16.12 -21.34
CA THR A 9 -48.98 -17.10 -21.28
C THR A 9 -48.58 -17.32 -19.82
N PHE A 10 -48.94 -18.49 -19.30
CA PHE A 10 -48.51 -18.99 -18.00
C PHE A 10 -47.04 -19.40 -18.06
N ILE A 11 -46.16 -18.64 -17.41
CA ILE A 11 -44.74 -19.00 -17.27
C ILE A 11 -44.61 -19.91 -16.05
N PRO A 12 -44.12 -21.16 -16.18
CA PRO A 12 -44.01 -22.08 -15.05
C PRO A 12 -42.91 -21.62 -14.07
N VAL A 13 -43.31 -21.47 -12.81
CA VAL A 13 -42.50 -21.00 -11.66
C VAL A 13 -41.19 -21.80 -11.46
N TRP A 14 -41.10 -23.02 -12.00
CA TRP A 14 -39.93 -23.89 -11.87
C TRP A 14 -38.73 -23.44 -12.71
N ALA A 15 -38.92 -22.60 -13.73
CA ALA A 15 -37.82 -22.06 -14.53
C ALA A 15 -36.99 -20.98 -13.80
N LEU A 16 -37.53 -20.40 -12.72
CA LEU A 16 -36.88 -19.32 -11.97
C LEU A 16 -35.91 -19.83 -10.88
N MET A 17 -36.05 -21.08 -10.44
CA MET A 17 -35.20 -21.65 -9.37
C MET A 17 -33.84 -22.17 -9.86
N LEU A 18 -33.69 -22.46 -11.16
CA LEU A 18 -32.42 -22.95 -11.71
C LEU A 18 -31.42 -21.84 -12.05
N TRP A 19 -31.85 -20.58 -12.11
CA TRP A 19 -30.97 -19.46 -12.46
C TRP A 19 -30.22 -18.86 -11.26
N VAL A 20 -30.68 -19.11 -10.03
CA VAL A 20 -30.06 -18.58 -8.82
C VAL A 20 -28.83 -19.41 -8.38
N LEU A 21 -28.71 -20.68 -8.81
CA LEU A 21 -27.59 -21.53 -8.40
C LEU A 21 -26.31 -21.36 -9.25
N SER A 22 -26.37 -20.72 -10.42
CA SER A 22 -25.20 -20.59 -11.31
C SER A 22 -24.36 -19.33 -11.08
N ALA A 23 -24.76 -18.42 -10.20
CA ALA A 23 -24.03 -17.17 -9.95
C ALA A 23 -22.94 -17.29 -8.85
N PHE A 24 -22.75 -18.46 -8.24
CA PHE A 24 -21.82 -18.64 -7.11
C PHE A 24 -20.48 -19.30 -7.49
N ALA A 25 -20.22 -19.50 -8.77
CA ALA A 25 -18.96 -20.06 -9.25
C ALA A 25 -18.16 -18.94 -9.95
N LEU A 26 -16.90 -18.77 -9.53
CA LEU A 26 -15.89 -17.86 -10.07
C LEU A 26 -15.85 -16.44 -9.46
N SER A 27 -15.58 -16.38 -8.16
CA SER A 27 -14.77 -15.28 -7.60
C SER A 27 -13.57 -15.85 -6.83
N THR A 28 -12.83 -16.76 -7.46
CA THR A 28 -11.45 -17.06 -7.04
C THR A 28 -10.57 -15.89 -7.51
N ALA A 29 -10.61 -14.79 -6.75
CA ALA A 29 -9.60 -13.75 -6.88
C ALA A 29 -8.25 -14.42 -6.62
N SER A 30 -7.46 -14.55 -7.69
CA SER A 30 -6.07 -14.99 -7.60
C SER A 30 -5.35 -14.01 -6.70
N ALA A 31 -5.07 -14.42 -5.46
CA ALA A 31 -4.14 -13.72 -4.60
C ALA A 31 -2.77 -13.86 -5.28
N GLU A 32 -2.39 -12.88 -6.10
CA GLU A 32 -1.01 -12.75 -6.54
C GLU A 32 -0.18 -12.59 -5.27
N THR A 33 0.56 -13.64 -4.93
CA THR A 33 1.50 -13.64 -3.81
C THR A 33 2.59 -12.63 -4.17
N GLU A 34 2.49 -11.41 -3.65
CA GLU A 34 3.60 -10.45 -3.73
C GLU A 34 4.88 -11.14 -3.22
N PRO A 35 6.03 -10.96 -3.90
CA PRO A 35 7.27 -11.57 -3.48
C PRO A 35 7.57 -11.18 -2.03
N GLU A 36 7.74 -12.19 -1.18
CA GLU A 36 8.00 -12.00 0.24
C GLU A 36 9.37 -11.33 0.42
N LEU A 37 9.38 -10.04 0.79
CA LEU A 37 10.61 -9.31 1.08
C LEU A 37 11.27 -9.87 2.34
N LYS A 38 12.58 -10.12 2.28
CA LYS A 38 13.38 -10.66 3.40
C LYS A 38 14.72 -9.94 3.48
N GLY A 39 15.36 -10.07 4.64
CA GLY A 39 16.71 -9.56 4.88
C GLY A 39 16.82 -8.07 4.62
N GLU A 40 17.91 -7.64 4.01
CA GLU A 40 18.19 -6.23 3.69
C GLU A 40 17.05 -5.54 2.92
N ALA A 41 16.52 -6.19 1.88
CA ALA A 41 15.47 -5.63 1.02
C ALA A 41 14.20 -5.26 1.81
N LEU A 42 13.84 -6.07 2.82
CA LEU A 42 12.71 -5.77 3.70
C LEU A 42 12.93 -4.48 4.52
N HIS A 43 14.16 -4.25 4.98
CA HIS A 43 14.51 -3.11 5.82
C HIS A 43 14.63 -1.84 4.98
N ILE A 44 15.20 -1.95 3.78
CA ILE A 44 15.20 -0.87 2.78
C ILE A 44 13.75 -0.46 2.47
N ALA A 45 12.88 -1.43 2.18
CA ALA A 45 11.47 -1.15 1.89
C ALA A 45 10.77 -0.43 3.04
N LEU A 46 11.02 -0.82 4.29
CA LEU A 46 10.48 -0.12 5.46
C LEU A 46 10.95 1.34 5.53
N VAL A 47 12.26 1.59 5.38
CA VAL A 47 12.84 2.93 5.44
C VAL A 47 12.27 3.82 4.34
N GLU A 48 12.25 3.33 3.09
CA GLU A 48 11.68 4.09 1.97
C GLU A 48 10.19 4.40 2.17
N THR A 49 9.42 3.42 2.66
CA THR A 49 7.97 3.59 2.88
C THR A 49 7.71 4.60 3.99
N ALA A 50 8.50 4.58 5.07
CA ALA A 50 8.40 5.55 6.15
C ALA A 50 8.65 6.98 5.66
N LEU A 51 9.73 7.18 4.89
CA LEU A 51 10.08 8.48 4.31
C LEU A 51 9.02 8.96 3.31
N LYS A 52 8.57 8.09 2.40
CA LYS A 52 7.48 8.41 1.46
C LYS A 52 6.21 8.81 2.19
N TYR A 53 5.85 8.11 3.26
CA TYR A 53 4.65 8.43 4.01
C TYR A 53 4.75 9.79 4.72
N ASP A 54 5.90 10.09 5.34
CA ASP A 54 6.13 11.40 5.94
C ASP A 54 6.14 12.52 4.90
N PHE A 55 6.76 12.32 3.73
CA PHE A 55 6.71 13.28 2.63
C PHE A 55 5.30 13.50 2.08
N PHE A 56 4.48 12.46 1.99
CA PHE A 56 3.07 12.59 1.62
C PHE A 56 2.33 13.47 2.63
N ASN A 57 2.50 13.21 3.93
CA ASN A 57 1.89 14.00 4.99
C ASN A 57 2.37 15.45 4.99
N GLN A 58 3.66 15.68 4.78
CA GLN A 58 4.22 17.02 4.62
C GLN A 58 3.56 17.75 3.44
N ARG A 59 3.45 17.10 2.28
CA ARG A 59 2.93 17.71 1.05
C ARG A 59 1.43 17.98 1.08
N CYS A 60 0.66 17.02 1.60
CA CYS A 60 -0.80 16.98 1.46
C CYS A 60 -1.55 17.32 2.74
N ARG A 61 -0.89 17.32 3.90
CA ARG A 61 -1.47 17.71 5.19
C ARG A 61 -0.75 18.89 5.85
N GLY A 62 0.41 19.31 5.33
CA GLY A 62 1.21 20.38 5.91
C GLY A 62 1.87 20.01 7.25
N VAL A 63 1.95 18.70 7.56
CA VAL A 63 2.56 18.21 8.80
C VAL A 63 4.05 18.01 8.55
N SER A 64 4.90 18.81 9.19
CA SER A 64 6.37 18.75 9.01
C SER A 64 7.07 17.71 9.89
N ALA A 65 6.37 17.09 10.84
CA ALA A 65 6.95 16.10 11.73
C ALA A 65 7.15 14.75 11.02
N SER A 66 8.38 14.25 10.97
CA SER A 66 8.74 12.91 10.46
C SER A 66 8.39 11.80 11.45
N GLN A 67 7.09 11.54 11.63
CA GLN A 67 6.61 10.60 12.65
C GLN A 67 6.97 9.15 12.33
N ASN A 68 6.86 8.76 11.05
CA ASN A 68 7.10 7.38 10.64
C ASN A 68 8.60 7.07 10.62
N GLU A 69 9.41 7.99 10.10
CA GLU A 69 10.88 7.92 10.14
C GLU A 69 11.38 7.79 11.60
N ALA A 70 10.87 8.63 12.52
CA ALA A 70 11.25 8.57 13.93
C ALA A 70 10.91 7.20 14.56
N LYS A 71 9.78 6.60 14.17
CA LYS A 71 9.38 5.27 14.64
C LYS A 71 10.32 4.17 14.11
N VAL A 72 10.73 4.24 12.84
CA VAL A 72 11.73 3.30 12.28
C VAL A 72 13.10 3.51 12.93
N ASN A 73 13.51 4.75 13.15
CA ASN A 73 14.78 5.06 13.80
C ASN A 73 14.84 4.48 15.21
N ARG A 74 13.75 4.57 15.99
CA ARG A 74 13.67 3.92 17.29
C ARG A 74 13.84 2.41 17.21
N LEU A 75 13.11 1.75 16.29
CA LEU A 75 13.23 0.32 16.06
C LEU A 75 14.67 -0.09 15.70
N PHE A 76 15.33 0.69 14.83
CA PHE A 76 16.67 0.37 14.36
C PHE A 76 17.73 0.61 15.45
N ILE A 77 17.56 1.62 16.30
CA ILE A 77 18.43 1.83 17.46
C ILE A 77 18.25 0.67 18.44
N GLU A 78 17.03 0.31 18.78
CA GLU A 78 16.74 -0.75 19.76
C GLU A 78 17.22 -2.13 19.28
N LYS A 79 17.10 -2.42 17.98
CA LYS A 79 17.38 -3.74 17.43
C LYS A 79 18.80 -3.91 16.88
N TYR A 80 19.36 -2.85 16.29
CA TYR A 80 20.63 -2.91 15.56
C TYR A 80 21.70 -1.96 16.11
N ASN A 81 21.36 -1.12 17.09
CA ASN A 81 22.19 -0.02 17.55
C ASN A 81 22.65 0.89 16.39
N LEU A 82 21.74 1.11 15.42
CA LEU A 82 21.99 1.83 14.18
C LEU A 82 20.90 2.89 13.96
N THR A 83 21.27 4.10 13.54
CA THR A 83 20.30 5.13 13.16
C THR A 83 19.83 4.92 11.73
N VAL A 84 18.63 5.41 11.39
CA VAL A 84 18.12 5.37 10.00
C VAL A 84 19.08 6.08 9.04
N ASN A 85 19.67 7.21 9.44
CA ASN A 85 20.66 7.91 8.62
C ASN A 85 21.90 7.05 8.32
N ASN A 86 22.43 6.34 9.32
CA ASN A 86 23.57 5.44 9.10
C ASN A 86 23.18 4.22 8.26
N PHE A 87 21.94 3.73 8.41
CA PHE A 87 21.41 2.68 7.56
C PHE A 87 21.33 3.15 6.09
N ILE A 88 20.76 4.33 5.82
CA ILE A 88 20.68 4.90 4.47
C ILE A 88 22.08 5.05 3.87
N LYS A 89 23.02 5.59 4.64
CA LYS A 89 24.45 5.72 4.25
C LYS A 89 25.06 4.41 3.78
N ARG A 90 24.67 3.30 4.39
CA ARG A 90 25.29 2.00 4.17
C ARG A 90 24.64 1.21 3.04
N PHE A 91 23.31 1.27 2.94
CA PHE A 91 22.52 0.35 2.14
C PHE A 91 21.78 1.00 0.97
N LEU A 92 21.64 2.33 0.94
CA LEU A 92 20.95 3.03 -0.16
C LEU A 92 21.92 3.91 -0.96
N THR A 93 22.70 4.75 -0.28
CA THR A 93 23.62 5.72 -0.92
C THR A 93 24.60 6.28 0.10
N ASP A 94 25.73 6.84 -0.34
CA ASP A 94 26.66 7.53 0.56
C ASP A 94 26.11 8.86 1.13
N ASP A 95 25.19 9.55 0.41
CA ASP A 95 24.54 10.80 0.86
C ASP A 95 23.02 10.64 1.09
N PRO A 96 22.57 10.48 2.35
CA PRO A 96 21.15 10.33 2.68
C PRO A 96 20.26 11.45 2.14
N ARG A 97 20.80 12.68 2.05
CA ARG A 97 20.03 13.85 1.62
C ARG A 97 19.64 13.75 0.16
N ASP A 98 20.51 13.18 -0.67
CA ASP A 98 20.25 12.98 -2.09
C ASP A 98 19.17 11.92 -2.30
N THR A 99 19.22 10.83 -1.54
CA THR A 99 18.19 9.79 -1.59
C THR A 99 16.84 10.30 -1.12
N GLU A 100 16.78 11.03 0.00
CA GLU A 100 15.55 11.67 0.47
C GLU A 100 14.98 12.65 -0.57
N SER A 101 15.83 13.50 -1.15
CA SER A 101 15.44 14.47 -2.17
C SER A 101 14.89 13.78 -3.43
N ALA A 102 15.55 12.71 -3.89
CA ALA A 102 15.10 11.92 -5.02
C ALA A 102 13.75 11.25 -4.76
N MET A 103 13.58 10.62 -3.60
CA MET A 103 12.31 10.00 -3.18
C MET A 103 11.18 11.03 -3.08
N LYS A 104 11.45 12.18 -2.46
CA LYS A 104 10.49 13.28 -2.36
C LYS A 104 10.06 13.78 -3.73
N LYS A 105 11.01 14.01 -4.64
CA LYS A 105 10.73 14.44 -6.02
C LYS A 105 9.88 13.42 -6.76
N SER A 106 10.20 12.13 -6.63
CA SER A 106 9.46 11.03 -7.25
C SER A 106 8.01 10.97 -6.77
N LEU A 107 7.80 10.96 -5.45
CA LEU A 107 6.46 10.98 -4.84
C LEU A 107 5.65 12.21 -5.28
N TYR A 108 6.27 13.38 -5.35
CA TYR A 108 5.56 14.60 -5.73
C TYR A 108 5.16 14.59 -7.20
N ALA A 109 5.98 14.01 -8.07
CA ALA A 109 5.63 13.78 -9.46
C ALA A 109 4.47 12.78 -9.59
N GLU A 110 4.43 11.74 -8.77
CA GLU A 110 3.31 10.80 -8.70
C GLU A 110 2.02 11.49 -8.25
N ILE A 111 2.05 12.24 -7.14
CA ILE A 111 0.90 13.02 -6.66
C ILE A 111 0.38 13.96 -7.76
N TYR A 112 1.29 14.62 -8.48
CA TYR A 112 0.92 15.48 -9.61
C TYR A 112 0.22 14.69 -10.73
N LYS A 113 0.81 13.56 -11.17
CA LYS A 113 0.22 12.67 -12.18
C LYS A 113 -1.15 12.13 -11.77
N LEU A 114 -1.34 11.88 -10.47
CA LEU A 114 -2.60 11.39 -9.95
C LEU A 114 -3.70 12.46 -10.03
N GLY A 115 -3.37 13.75 -10.06
CA GLY A 115 -4.34 14.87 -10.06
C GLY A 115 -4.26 15.75 -8.82
N GLY A 116 -3.15 15.70 -8.08
CA GLY A 116 -2.94 16.43 -6.82
C GLY A 116 -3.35 15.62 -5.59
N CYS A 117 -3.17 16.23 -4.41
CA CYS A 117 -3.32 15.55 -3.11
C CYS A 117 -4.72 14.95 -2.87
N GLN A 118 -5.78 15.65 -3.26
CA GLN A 118 -7.14 15.14 -3.09
C GLN A 118 -7.37 13.89 -3.93
N GLU A 119 -6.88 13.91 -5.17
CA GLU A 119 -7.04 12.79 -6.09
C GLU A 119 -6.15 11.60 -5.70
N ALA A 120 -4.92 11.86 -5.25
CA ALA A 120 -4.03 10.84 -4.73
C ALA A 120 -4.64 10.10 -3.53
N ARG A 121 -5.32 10.81 -2.62
CA ARG A 121 -6.09 10.17 -1.53
C ARG A 121 -7.25 9.34 -2.06
N ARG A 122 -8.04 9.90 -2.98
CA ARG A 122 -9.19 9.20 -3.57
C ARG A 122 -8.77 7.90 -4.26
N LYS A 123 -7.60 7.90 -4.90
CA LYS A 123 -6.99 6.73 -5.55
C LYS A 123 -6.28 5.78 -4.58
N GLY A 124 -6.26 6.09 -3.27
CA GLY A 124 -5.79 5.17 -2.24
C GLY A 124 -4.35 5.34 -1.80
N LEU A 125 -3.57 6.28 -2.36
CA LEU A 125 -2.13 6.41 -2.07
C LEU A 125 -1.82 6.56 -0.57
N GLU A 126 -2.59 7.38 0.16
CA GLU A 126 -2.41 7.54 1.61
C GLU A 126 -2.70 6.24 2.38
N SER A 127 -3.74 5.51 1.95
CA SER A 127 -4.14 4.25 2.57
C SER A 127 -3.11 3.15 2.31
N GLU A 128 -2.56 3.11 1.10
CA GLU A 128 -1.53 2.17 0.68
C GLU A 128 -0.24 2.38 1.47
N LEU A 129 0.29 3.61 1.48
CA LEU A 129 1.48 3.96 2.28
C LEU A 129 1.31 3.60 3.76
N LYS A 130 0.13 3.86 4.33
CA LYS A 130 -0.19 3.51 5.72
C LYS A 130 -0.23 1.99 5.94
N LYS A 131 -0.81 1.24 5.01
CA LYS A 131 -0.92 -0.22 5.08
C LYS A 131 0.46 -0.86 4.95
N ASP A 132 1.23 -0.43 3.96
CA ASP A 132 2.59 -0.94 3.72
C ASP A 132 3.51 -0.62 4.87
N PHE A 133 3.46 0.60 5.41
CA PHE A 133 4.26 0.95 6.57
C PHE A 133 4.00 0.01 7.75
N ARG A 134 2.72 -0.27 8.08
CA ARG A 134 2.37 -1.18 9.18
C ARG A 134 2.88 -2.60 8.92
N ARG A 135 2.58 -3.14 7.73
CA ARG A 135 3.00 -4.47 7.31
C ARG A 135 4.53 -4.63 7.40
N LEU A 136 5.27 -3.73 6.77
CA LEU A 136 6.73 -3.76 6.73
C LEU A 136 7.33 -3.58 8.13
N TYR A 137 6.73 -2.73 8.97
CA TYR A 137 7.19 -2.51 10.33
C TYR A 137 7.09 -3.80 11.16
N GLU A 138 5.94 -4.47 11.13
CA GLU A 138 5.71 -5.74 11.85
C GLU A 138 6.63 -6.85 11.35
N GLN A 139 6.87 -6.91 10.04
CA GLN A 139 7.80 -7.87 9.43
C GLN A 139 9.26 -7.59 9.82
N VAL A 140 9.68 -6.32 9.84
CA VAL A 140 11.04 -5.95 10.27
C VAL A 140 11.20 -6.19 11.76
N GLU A 141 10.22 -5.87 12.59
CA GLU A 141 10.25 -6.08 14.03
C GLU A 141 10.51 -7.57 14.36
N SER A 142 9.79 -8.48 13.69
CA SER A 142 9.90 -9.93 13.87
C SER A 142 11.06 -10.60 13.08
N SER A 143 11.69 -9.90 12.15
CA SER A 143 12.77 -10.44 11.30
C SER A 143 14.01 -10.85 12.12
N PRO A 144 14.64 -12.01 11.87
CA PRO A 144 15.91 -12.38 12.49
C PRO A 144 17.13 -11.71 11.85
N TRP A 145 16.94 -11.01 10.74
CA TRP A 145 18.05 -10.39 10.00
C TRP A 145 18.70 -9.25 10.80
N PHE A 146 20.02 -9.15 10.66
CA PHE A 146 20.86 -8.13 11.29
C PHE A 146 21.82 -7.55 10.25
N PRO A 147 22.03 -6.22 10.19
CA PRO A 147 22.96 -5.60 9.26
C PRO A 147 24.40 -5.96 9.63
N ILE A 148 25.19 -6.44 8.65
CA ILE A 148 26.63 -6.63 8.82
C ILE A 148 27.29 -5.25 8.70
N LEU A 149 27.75 -4.72 9.83
CA LEU A 149 28.37 -3.39 9.93
C LEU A 149 29.81 -3.39 9.41
#